data_AF-A0A3A6NRA2-F1
#
_entry.id   AF-A0A3A6NRA2-F1
#
_cell.length_a   1.000
_cell.length_b   1.000
_cell.length_c   1.000
_cell.angle_alpha   90.00
_cell.angle_beta   90.00
_cell.angle_gamma   90.00
#
_symmetry.space_group_name_H-M   'P 1'
#
loop_
_entity.id
_entity.type
_entity.pdbx_description
1 polymer ?
#
loop_
_entity_poly.entity_id
_entity_poly.type
_entity_poly.pdbx_seq_one_letter_code
_entity_poly.pdbx_strand_id
1 'polypeptide(L)' 'MEGVNKILQAYPDMEIYLGSLDEKLNEHTHIIPGLGDAGDRLFGTK' A
#
# COMPACT_ATOMS: atom_id res chain seq x y z
N MET A 1 3.87 -4.19 -5.98
CA MET A 1 3.48 -5.54 -5.49
C MET A 1 4.19 -6.04 -4.22
N GLU A 2 5.30 -5.45 -3.77
CA GLU A 2 6.07 -6.00 -2.63
C GLU A 2 5.29 -6.20 -1.31
N GLY A 3 4.34 -5.33 -0.98
CA GLY A 3 3.53 -5.45 0.24
C GLY A 3 2.58 -6.64 0.21
N VAL A 4 1.85 -6.82 -0.89
CA VAL A 4 0.94 -7.97 -1.10
C VAL A 4 1.71 -9.28 -1.00
N ASN A 5 2.86 -9.37 -1.68
CA ASN A 5 3.69 -10.57 -1.65
C ASN A 5 4.18 -10.90 -0.24
N LYS A 6 4.62 -9.90 0.54
CA LYS A 6 5.04 -10.11 1.93
C LYS A 6 3.90 -10.67 2.79
N ILE A 7 2.68 -10.17 2.62
CA ILE A 7 1.51 -10.66 3.36
C ILE A 7 1.19 -12.11 2.97
N LEU A 8 1.11 -12.41 1.67
CA LEU A 8 0.80 -13.76 1.20
C LEU A 8 1.89 -14.78 1.54
N GLN A 9 3.16 -14.37 1.62
CA GLN A 9 4.23 -15.24 2.09
C GLN A 9 4.09 -15.57 3.59
N ALA A 10 3.68 -14.59 4.40
CA ALA A 10 3.47 -14.79 5.83
C ALA A 10 2.15 -15.53 6.14
N TYR A 11 1.12 -15.32 5.33
CA TYR A 11 -0.22 -15.87 5.48
C TYR A 11 -0.77 -16.38 4.14
N PRO A 12 -0.38 -17.60 3.71
CA PRO A 12 -0.72 -18.13 2.40
C PRO A 12 -2.22 -18.28 2.12
N ASP A 13 -3.02 -18.50 3.17
CA ASP A 13 -4.47 -18.71 3.07
C ASP A 13 -5.29 -17.40 3.17
N MET A 14 -4.62 -16.24 3.20
CA MET A 14 -5.29 -14.94 3.35
C MET A 14 -5.81 -14.44 2.00
N GLU A 15 -7.09 -14.04 1.97
CA GLU A 15 -7.65 -13.29 0.84
C GLU A 15 -7.48 -11.79 1.05
N ILE A 16 -7.01 -11.09 0.02
CA ILE A 16 -6.77 -9.65 0.05
C ILE A 16 -7.68 -8.98 -0.97
N TYR A 17 -8.50 -8.03 -0.50
CA TYR A 17 -9.40 -7.24 -1.33
C TYR A 17 -8.85 -5.82 -1.45
N LEU A 18 -8.67 -5.35 -2.69
CA LEU A 18 -8.03 -4.08 -3.02
C LEU A 18 -8.87 -3.32 -4.05
N GLY A 19 -8.92 -1.98 -3.95
CA GLY A 19 -9.53 -1.14 -5.00
C GLY A 19 -8.60 -0.92 -6.21
N SER A 20 -7.28 -0.93 -6.00
CA SER A 20 -6.25 -0.85 -7.03
C SER A 20 -4.98 -1.54 -6.53
N LEU A 21 -4.18 -2.05 -7.46
CA LEU A 21 -2.84 -2.57 -7.19
C LEU A 21 -1.81 -1.71 -7.93
N ASP A 22 -0.99 -0.98 -7.17
CA ASP A 22 -0.01 -0.05 -7.70
C ASP A 22 1.38 -0.70 -7.93
N GLU A 23 2.21 0.00 -8.70
CA GLU A 23 3.44 -0.55 -9.28
C GLU A 23 4.47 -0.94 -8.21
N LYS A 24 4.88 0.02 -7.38
CA LYS A 24 6.04 -0.12 -6.49
C LYS A 24 5.95 0.79 -5.27
N LEU A 25 6.88 0.59 -4.34
CA LEU A 25 7.21 1.61 -3.34
C LEU A 25 8.40 2.46 -3.84
N ASN A 26 8.46 3.71 -3.39
CA ASN A 26 9.67 4.54 -3.53
C ASN A 26 10.59 4.38 -2.31
N GLU A 27 11.73 5.09 -2.33
CA GLU A 27 12.74 5.05 -1.25
C GLU A 27 12.22 5.54 0.11
N HIS A 28 11.17 6.35 0.11
CA HIS A 28 10.50 6.82 1.31
C HIS A 28 9.31 5.92 1.69
N THR A 29 9.25 4.69 1.19
CA THR A 29 8.20 3.69 1.46
C THR A 29 6.77 4.10 1.07
N HIS A 30 6.63 5.10 0.19
CA HIS A 30 5.32 5.48 -0.35
C HIS A 30 4.97 4.66 -1.59
N ILE A 31 3.69 4.34 -1.74
CA ILE A 31 3.14 3.65 -2.91
C ILE A 31 3.17 4.59 -4.13
N ILE A 32 3.60 4.07 -5.29
CA ILE A 32 3.69 4.80 -6.56
C ILE A 32 2.83 4.09 -7.63
N PRO A 33 1.95 4.81 -8.35
CA PRO A 33 1.69 6.25 -8.25
C PRO A 33 1.00 6.66 -6.94
N GLY A 34 0.21 5.77 -6.33
CA GLY A 34 -0.36 5.97 -5.00
C GLY A 34 -1.22 7.21 -4.84
N LEU A 35 -1.43 7.58 -3.57
CA LEU A 35 -2.25 8.73 -3.19
C LEU A 35 -1.51 9.75 -2.31
N GLY A 36 -0.23 9.54 -2.04
CA GLY A 36 0.51 10.29 -1.01
C GLY A 36 0.15 9.81 0.40
N ASP A 37 0.22 10.71 1.39
CA ASP A 37 -0.16 10.39 2.77
C ASP A 37 -1.68 10.37 2.93
N ALA A 38 -2.22 9.21 3.35
CA ALA A 38 -3.66 9.04 3.52
C ALA A 38 -4.21 9.85 4.70
N GLY A 39 -3.45 9.95 5.80
CA GLY A 39 -3.85 10.64 7.02
C GLY A 39 -3.95 12.14 6.79
N ASP A 40 -2.92 12.75 6.22
CA ASP A 40 -2.91 14.18 5.89
C ASP A 40 -4.07 14.53 4.95
N ARG A 41 -4.38 13.66 3.99
CA ARG A 41 -5.50 13.88 3.05
C ARG A 41 -6.87 13.74 3.69
N LEU A 42 -7.04 12.84 4.66
CA LEU A 42 -8.32 12.61 5.32
C LEU A 42 -8.61 13.63 6.40
N PHE A 43 -7.58 14.03 7.16
CA PHE A 43 -7.75 14.85 8.36
C PHE A 43 -7.24 16.28 8.22
N GLY A 44 -6.64 16.61 7.07
CA GLY A 44 -6.09 17.94 6.82
C GLY A 44 -4.93 18.29 7.75
N THR A 45 -4.20 17.28 8.21
CA THR A 45 -3.09 17.47 9.14
C THR A 45 -1.84 17.94 8.41
N LYS A 46 -1.22 19.01 8.92
CA LYS A 46 0.19 19.41 8.80
C LYS A 46 0.47 20.73 9.50
#